data_AF-A0A5B8VPX1-F1
#
_entry.id   AF-A0A5B8VPX1-F1
#
_cell.length_a   1.000
_cell.length_b   1.000
_cell.length_c   1.000
_cell.angle_alpha   90.00
_cell.angle_beta   90.00
_cell.angle_gamma   90.00
#
_symmetry.space_group_name_H-M   'P 1'
#
loop_
_entity.id
_entity.type
_entity.pdbx_description
1 polymer ?
#
loop_
_entity_poly.entity_id
_entity_poly.type
_entity_poly.pdbx_seq_one_letter_code
_entity_poly.pdbx_strand_id
1 'polypeptide(L)'
;MSKFNHKKPKQFQIKRLFSRALFALCFLLVLFCYSCNLDEYNPSAGDATKSSFHTWSGLLVQCYTPLYDQLFSASDFLYVSEAGTDLWLSHNDNDNTKELYYYESLTTSTNATNKLFKQAYSVITTCNSVISGAANVTDGYTATVNEMVGEAKCLRGYYYLLLATYYGPVTLNLNPVGQTPDLTPKRNTIAEIYTQIIKDLSEASKALGVTPYDGNPSRVTKKSALGLLARAYAQGAGEGLTENGVSYWQRAKEVSEDLITNASSYNAMLYPDVADVWSDNNNRNNKEALFIASGPVSGESDSWNYASKSNKLFSYTYCDPNALPELVITKNKQNYFYGRVNNNNFAPSKYLINCYDASWDKRWENIFTTAFANFSMVQPGWMAYLEHVASFQIYPYLSKR
;
A
#
# COMPACT_ATOMS: atom_id res chain seq x y z
N MET A 1 -7.00 10.72 94.96
CA MET A 1 -7.20 10.17 93.60
C MET A 1 -7.08 11.31 92.59
N SER A 2 -5.85 11.57 92.13
CA SER A 2 -5.52 12.68 91.21
C SER A 2 -5.58 12.17 89.77
N LYS A 3 -6.48 12.74 88.95
CA LYS A 3 -6.56 12.46 87.50
C LYS A 3 -5.59 13.40 86.76
N PHE A 4 -4.47 12.85 86.31
CA PHE A 4 -3.55 13.53 85.38
C PHE A 4 -4.20 13.67 84.00
N ASN A 5 -4.39 14.91 83.56
CA ASN A 5 -4.94 15.28 82.28
C ASN A 5 -3.80 15.39 81.25
N HIS A 6 -3.58 14.35 80.44
CA HIS A 6 -2.54 14.35 79.41
C HIS A 6 -2.96 15.23 78.20
N LYS A 7 -2.48 16.48 78.17
CA LYS A 7 -2.49 17.31 76.96
C LYS A 7 -1.60 16.64 75.90
N LYS A 8 -2.18 16.21 74.76
CA LYS A 8 -1.42 15.69 73.62
C LYS A 8 -0.40 16.75 73.15
N PRO A 9 0.86 16.38 72.87
CA PRO A 9 1.93 17.35 72.58
C PRO A 9 1.64 18.14 71.30
N LYS A 10 1.84 19.47 71.35
CA LYS A 10 1.59 20.42 70.23
C LYS A 10 2.20 19.98 68.90
N GLN A 11 3.35 19.29 68.91
CA GLN A 11 4.00 18.77 67.70
C GLN A 11 3.14 17.76 66.91
N PHE A 12 2.28 16.98 67.58
CA PHE A 12 1.44 15.98 66.93
C PHE A 12 0.26 16.60 66.17
N GLN A 13 -0.23 17.75 66.64
CA GLN A 13 -1.30 18.50 65.95
C GLN A 13 -0.78 19.23 64.72
N ILE A 14 0.45 19.78 64.78
CA ILE A 14 1.09 20.46 63.64
C ILE A 14 1.36 19.49 62.48
N LYS A 15 1.85 18.27 62.75
CA LYS A 15 2.06 17.25 61.70
C LYS A 15 0.75 16.81 61.02
N ARG A 16 -0.35 16.72 61.76
CA ARG A 16 -1.69 16.42 61.19
C ARG A 16 -2.24 17.57 60.35
N LEU A 17 -2.00 18.82 60.75
CA LEU A 17 -2.38 20.00 59.98
C LEU A 17 -1.59 20.10 58.67
N PHE A 18 -0.27 19.86 58.70
CA PHE A 18 0.56 19.80 57.50
C PHE A 18 0.15 18.65 56.55
N SER A 19 -0.13 17.46 57.06
CA SER A 19 -0.58 16.33 56.24
C SER A 19 -1.95 16.58 55.59
N ARG A 20 -2.88 17.24 56.30
CA ARG A 20 -4.18 17.63 55.75
C ARG A 20 -4.06 18.75 54.69
N ALA A 21 -3.17 19.71 54.91
CA ALA A 21 -2.89 20.77 53.94
C ALA A 21 -2.23 20.20 52.67
N LEU A 22 -1.31 19.23 52.82
CA LEU A 22 -0.69 18.55 51.68
C LEU A 22 -1.70 17.73 50.88
N PHE A 23 -2.61 17.02 51.55
CA PHE A 23 -3.69 16.28 50.87
C PHE A 23 -4.67 17.21 50.14
N ALA A 24 -5.01 18.36 50.74
CA ALA A 24 -5.87 19.36 50.10
C ALA A 24 -5.19 20.01 48.88
N LEU A 25 -3.87 20.26 48.95
CA LEU A 25 -3.08 20.78 47.83
C LEU A 25 -2.97 19.77 46.69
N CYS A 26 -2.76 18.48 46.99
CA CYS A 26 -2.78 17.41 45.99
C CYS A 26 -4.16 17.23 45.35
N PHE A 27 -5.26 17.38 46.12
CA PHE A 27 -6.62 17.31 45.58
C PHE A 27 -6.95 18.50 44.68
N LEU A 28 -6.45 19.71 45.01
CA LEU A 28 -6.56 20.89 44.15
C LEU A 28 -5.73 20.78 42.86
N LEU A 29 -4.54 20.17 42.91
CA LEU A 29 -3.70 19.93 41.73
C LEU A 29 -4.34 18.92 40.76
N VAL A 30 -5.06 17.91 41.26
CA VAL A 30 -5.79 16.95 40.40
C VAL A 30 -7.00 17.61 39.71
N LEU A 31 -7.63 18.61 40.32
CA LEU A 31 -8.72 19.37 39.72
C LEU A 31 -8.25 20.32 38.59
N PHE A 32 -6.98 20.74 38.58
CA PHE A 32 -6.39 21.54 37.49
C PHE A 32 -5.96 20.71 36.27
N CYS A 33 -5.96 19.38 36.35
CA CYS A 33 -5.64 18.50 35.22
C CYS A 33 -6.85 18.16 34.32
N TYR A 34 -8.04 18.73 34.58
CA TYR A 34 -9.29 18.37 33.89
C TYR A 34 -9.75 19.37 32.80
N SER A 35 -8.86 20.22 32.26
CA SER A 35 -9.25 21.21 31.24
C SER A 35 -8.39 21.22 29.97
N CYS A 36 -7.94 20.05 29.50
CA CYS A 36 -7.58 19.89 28.09
C CYS A 36 -8.71 19.15 27.38
N ASN A 37 -9.79 19.88 27.06
CA ASN A 37 -10.48 19.56 25.80
C ASN A 37 -9.52 20.03 24.72
N LEU A 38 -8.69 19.13 24.21
CA LEU A 38 -8.06 19.33 22.92
C LEU A 38 -9.22 19.34 21.90
N ASP A 39 -9.68 20.53 21.54
CA ASP A 39 -10.22 20.70 20.19
C ASP A 39 -9.06 20.38 19.25
N GLU A 40 -9.01 19.13 18.81
CA GLU A 40 -8.06 18.65 17.83
C GLU A 40 -8.44 19.28 16.48
N TYR A 41 -8.09 20.56 16.31
CA TYR A 41 -8.16 21.25 15.04
C TYR A 41 -7.12 20.60 14.13
N ASN A 42 -7.55 19.59 13.39
CA ASN A 42 -6.76 18.96 12.35
C ASN A 42 -7.11 19.63 11.00
N PRO A 43 -6.32 20.59 10.49
CA PRO A 43 -6.61 21.26 9.23
C PRO A 43 -6.59 20.30 8.02
N SER A 44 -6.09 19.08 8.18
CA SER A 44 -6.15 17.99 7.19
C SER A 44 -7.40 17.12 7.26
N ALA A 45 -8.30 17.31 8.25
CA ALA A 45 -9.47 16.47 8.44
C ALA A 45 -10.59 16.67 7.39
N GLY A 46 -10.55 17.75 6.60
CA GLY A 46 -11.69 18.17 5.79
C GLY A 46 -12.80 18.68 6.70
N ASP A 47 -12.94 19.99 6.81
CA ASP A 47 -14.03 20.60 7.57
C ASP A 47 -15.21 20.82 6.62
N ALA A 48 -16.38 20.29 6.98
CA ALA A 48 -17.60 20.40 6.20
C ALA A 48 -18.06 21.87 5.99
N THR A 49 -17.57 22.82 6.78
CA THR A 49 -17.82 24.27 6.57
C THR A 49 -17.06 24.83 5.37
N LYS A 50 -16.07 24.11 4.84
CA LYS A 50 -15.27 24.56 3.70
C LYS A 50 -16.01 24.33 2.40
N SER A 51 -16.25 25.41 1.66
CA SER A 51 -16.95 25.38 0.38
C SER A 51 -16.04 25.50 -0.85
N SER A 52 -14.72 25.60 -0.65
CA SER A 52 -13.79 25.74 -1.78
C SER A 52 -13.34 24.39 -2.34
N PHE A 53 -13.46 24.25 -3.66
CA PHE A 53 -12.97 23.12 -4.45
C PHE A 53 -11.49 22.86 -4.19
N HIS A 54 -10.67 23.91 -4.13
CA HIS A 54 -9.22 23.76 -3.92
C HIS A 54 -8.90 23.06 -2.60
N THR A 55 -9.68 23.32 -1.55
CA THR A 55 -9.49 22.65 -0.25
C THR A 55 -9.77 21.15 -0.37
N TRP A 56 -10.91 20.77 -0.95
CA TRP A 56 -11.27 19.36 -1.11
C TRP A 56 -10.35 18.63 -2.08
N SER A 57 -9.90 19.30 -3.15
CA SER A 57 -8.91 18.76 -4.07
C SER A 57 -7.56 18.56 -3.38
N GLY A 58 -7.14 19.46 -2.49
CA GLY A 58 -5.93 19.29 -1.67
C GLY A 58 -6.04 18.09 -0.72
N LEU A 59 -7.24 17.85 -0.17
CA LEU A 59 -7.49 16.67 0.66
C LEU A 59 -7.50 15.38 -0.16
N LEU A 60 -8.03 15.40 -1.39
CA LEU A 60 -7.99 14.25 -2.30
C LEU A 60 -6.55 13.77 -2.57
N VAL A 61 -5.58 14.68 -2.66
CA VAL A 61 -4.17 14.30 -2.83
C VAL A 61 -3.69 13.39 -1.70
N GLN A 62 -4.16 13.61 -0.47
CA GLN A 62 -3.80 12.75 0.67
C GLN A 62 -4.33 11.32 0.53
N CYS A 63 -5.36 11.09 -0.29
CA CYS A 63 -5.86 9.75 -0.56
C CYS A 63 -4.88 8.90 -1.40
N TYR A 64 -3.97 9.54 -2.13
CA TYR A 64 -2.93 8.87 -2.90
C TYR A 64 -1.69 8.54 -2.08
N THR A 65 -1.50 9.20 -0.92
CA THR A 65 -0.25 9.14 -0.14
C THR A 65 0.25 7.72 0.16
N PRO A 66 -0.56 6.76 0.64
CA PRO A 66 -0.07 5.43 0.96
C PRO A 66 0.55 4.69 -0.22
N LEU A 67 0.11 4.97 -1.45
CA LEU A 67 0.59 4.31 -2.65
C LEU A 67 2.10 4.51 -2.80
N TYR A 68 2.57 5.75 -2.74
CA TYR A 68 3.98 6.07 -2.93
C TYR A 68 4.77 6.13 -1.62
N ASP A 69 4.16 6.40 -0.46
CA ASP A 69 4.92 6.52 0.79
C ASP A 69 5.25 5.19 1.45
N GLN A 70 4.45 4.15 1.18
CA GLN A 70 4.55 2.88 1.88
C GLN A 70 4.27 1.67 0.98
N LEU A 71 3.10 1.58 0.34
CA LEU A 71 2.68 0.39 -0.41
C LEU A 71 3.71 0.00 -1.49
N PHE A 72 4.21 0.97 -2.26
CA PHE A 72 5.16 0.70 -3.34
C PHE A 72 6.58 1.24 -3.09
N SER A 73 6.87 1.81 -1.92
CA SER A 73 8.21 2.30 -1.56
C SER A 73 8.83 1.63 -0.33
N ALA A 74 8.09 0.76 0.34
CA ALA A 74 8.58 -0.11 1.41
C ALA A 74 8.30 -1.57 1.07
N SER A 75 9.03 -2.48 1.72
CA SER A 75 8.83 -3.93 1.53
C SER A 75 7.59 -4.48 2.22
N ASP A 76 6.99 -3.75 3.17
CA ASP A 76 5.93 -4.29 4.02
C ASP A 76 4.74 -4.81 3.22
N PHE A 77 4.25 -4.04 2.25
CA PHE A 77 3.16 -4.49 1.39
C PHE A 77 3.59 -5.62 0.46
N LEU A 78 4.82 -5.57 -0.08
CA LEU A 78 5.37 -6.66 -0.89
C LEU A 78 5.41 -7.99 -0.11
N TYR A 79 5.77 -7.95 1.18
CA TYR A 79 5.67 -9.13 2.04
C TYR A 79 4.23 -9.58 2.22
N VAL A 80 3.28 -8.67 2.48
CA VAL A 80 1.86 -9.07 2.63
C VAL A 80 1.27 -9.62 1.34
N SER A 81 1.68 -9.11 0.18
CA SER A 81 1.10 -9.48 -1.11
C SER A 81 1.75 -10.70 -1.77
N GLU A 82 3.05 -10.92 -1.55
CA GLU A 82 3.83 -11.92 -2.28
C GLU A 82 4.45 -13.01 -1.40
N ALA A 83 4.68 -12.76 -0.10
CA ALA A 83 5.31 -13.75 0.77
C ALA A 83 4.39 -14.95 1.01
N GLY A 84 4.99 -16.13 1.17
CA GLY A 84 4.26 -17.39 1.35
C GLY A 84 3.66 -17.96 0.07
N THR A 85 3.84 -17.28 -1.07
CA THR A 85 3.54 -17.82 -2.40
C THR A 85 4.69 -18.67 -2.94
N ASP A 86 4.43 -19.41 -4.01
CA ASP A 86 5.44 -20.18 -4.74
C ASP A 86 6.29 -19.32 -5.70
N LEU A 87 6.05 -18.01 -5.79
CA LEU A 87 6.73 -17.12 -6.73
C LEU A 87 8.10 -16.67 -6.22
N TRP A 88 8.25 -16.50 -4.92
CA TRP A 88 9.42 -15.85 -4.33
C TRP A 88 10.09 -16.71 -3.28
N LEU A 89 11.38 -16.49 -3.10
CA LEU A 89 12.21 -17.03 -2.04
C LEU A 89 12.78 -15.85 -1.24
N SER A 90 13.01 -16.04 0.05
CA SER A 90 13.72 -15.09 0.90
C SER A 90 15.04 -15.69 1.36
N HIS A 91 16.10 -14.89 1.36
CA HIS A 91 17.42 -15.27 1.87
C HIS A 91 17.64 -14.86 3.32
N ASN A 92 16.83 -13.91 3.84
CA ASN A 92 17.07 -13.29 5.13
C ASN A 92 16.16 -13.89 6.20
N ASP A 93 16.74 -14.40 7.29
CA ASP A 93 16.02 -14.88 8.49
C ASP A 93 15.52 -13.73 9.39
N ASN A 94 14.93 -12.70 8.77
CA ASN A 94 14.31 -11.58 9.47
C ASN A 94 12.86 -11.89 9.91
N ASP A 95 12.29 -11.02 10.74
CA ASP A 95 10.95 -11.21 11.31
C ASP A 95 9.87 -11.34 10.22
N ASN A 96 9.86 -10.42 9.23
CA ASN A 96 8.90 -10.47 8.12
C ASN A 96 8.98 -11.79 7.34
N THR A 97 10.18 -12.35 7.13
CA THR A 97 10.34 -13.65 6.47
C THR A 97 9.70 -14.75 7.31
N LYS A 98 10.04 -14.84 8.61
CA LYS A 98 9.46 -15.86 9.49
C LYS A 98 7.94 -15.76 9.56
N GLU A 99 7.43 -14.56 9.77
CA GLU A 99 6.00 -14.29 9.97
C GLU A 99 5.17 -14.44 8.69
N LEU A 100 5.70 -14.08 7.51
CA LEU A 100 4.89 -13.99 6.27
C LEU A 100 5.30 -14.98 5.17
N TYR A 101 6.51 -15.53 5.17
CA TYR A 101 6.85 -16.67 4.31
C TYR A 101 6.53 -18.01 4.96
N TYR A 102 6.89 -18.15 6.24
CA TYR A 102 6.81 -19.42 6.95
C TYR A 102 5.64 -19.47 7.95
N TYR A 103 4.93 -18.36 8.12
CA TYR A 103 3.83 -18.21 9.09
C TYR A 103 4.22 -18.57 10.53
N GLU A 104 5.50 -18.40 10.86
CA GLU A 104 6.05 -18.60 12.19
C GLU A 104 5.86 -17.33 13.01
N SER A 105 5.22 -17.46 14.18
CA SER A 105 4.97 -16.33 15.09
C SER A 105 4.15 -15.19 14.48
N LEU A 106 3.39 -15.43 13.41
CA LEU A 106 2.46 -14.45 12.85
C LEU A 106 1.38 -14.11 13.90
N THR A 107 1.26 -12.83 14.23
CA THR A 107 0.27 -12.33 15.20
C THR A 107 -0.56 -11.20 14.61
N THR A 108 -1.63 -10.82 15.31
CA THR A 108 -2.45 -9.64 14.96
C THR A 108 -1.67 -8.32 15.05
N SER A 109 -0.50 -8.33 15.68
CA SER A 109 0.38 -7.16 15.85
C SER A 109 1.59 -7.15 14.91
N THR A 110 1.76 -8.17 14.06
CA THR A 110 2.85 -8.24 13.08
C THR A 110 2.90 -6.95 12.26
N ASN A 111 4.11 -6.40 12.12
CA ASN A 111 4.30 -5.01 11.71
C ASN A 111 3.73 -4.75 10.30
N ALA A 112 4.13 -5.57 9.32
CA ALA A 112 3.75 -5.36 7.92
C ALA A 112 2.23 -5.41 7.71
N THR A 113 1.53 -6.38 8.32
CA THR A 113 0.07 -6.50 8.26
C THR A 113 -0.62 -5.35 8.99
N ASN A 114 -0.24 -5.06 10.25
CA ASN A 114 -0.81 -3.97 11.03
C ASN A 114 -0.66 -2.61 10.32
N LYS A 115 0.48 -2.40 9.67
CA LYS A 115 0.79 -1.19 8.91
C LYS A 115 -0.08 -1.03 7.68
N LEU A 116 -0.25 -2.09 6.87
CA LEU A 116 -1.18 -2.08 5.73
C LEU A 116 -2.61 -1.76 6.19
N PHE A 117 -3.08 -2.45 7.24
CA PHE A 117 -4.41 -2.26 7.79
C PHE A 117 -4.65 -0.80 8.22
N LYS A 118 -3.73 -0.23 9.01
CA LYS A 118 -3.82 1.16 9.47
C LYS A 118 -3.80 2.17 8.32
N GLN A 119 -2.95 1.95 7.32
CA GLN A 119 -2.86 2.85 6.16
C GLN A 119 -4.15 2.87 5.34
N ALA A 120 -4.71 1.70 5.07
CA ALA A 120 -5.98 1.59 4.35
C ALA A 120 -7.10 2.33 5.09
N TYR A 121 -7.31 2.06 6.38
CA TYR A 121 -8.37 2.73 7.16
C TYR A 121 -8.15 4.23 7.36
N SER A 122 -6.89 4.65 7.52
CA SER A 122 -6.56 6.07 7.62
C SER A 122 -7.04 6.82 6.38
N VAL A 123 -6.78 6.28 5.18
CA VAL A 123 -7.15 6.94 3.93
C VAL A 123 -8.60 6.73 3.53
N ILE A 124 -9.22 5.60 3.87
CA ILE A 124 -10.66 5.40 3.66
C ILE A 124 -11.45 6.55 4.30
N THR A 125 -11.07 6.95 5.52
CA THR A 125 -11.74 8.05 6.22
C THR A 125 -11.53 9.40 5.50
N THR A 126 -10.33 9.64 4.96
CA THR A 126 -10.05 10.81 4.11
C THR A 126 -10.88 10.80 2.82
N CYS A 127 -10.99 9.66 2.14
CA CYS A 127 -11.86 9.51 0.98
C CYS A 127 -13.33 9.80 1.34
N ASN A 128 -13.79 9.31 2.49
CA ASN A 128 -15.15 9.58 2.97
C ASN A 128 -15.38 11.09 3.15
N SER A 129 -14.44 11.81 3.77
CA SER A 129 -14.51 13.27 3.91
C SER A 129 -14.60 13.98 2.56
N VAL A 130 -13.78 13.62 1.58
CA VAL A 130 -13.83 14.22 0.22
C VAL A 130 -15.18 13.95 -0.44
N ILE A 131 -15.68 12.71 -0.36
CA ILE A 131 -16.96 12.31 -0.97
C ILE A 131 -18.13 13.06 -0.33
N SER A 132 -18.16 13.18 1.01
CA SER A 132 -19.23 13.92 1.70
C SER A 132 -19.12 15.42 1.52
N GLY A 133 -17.89 15.95 1.56
CA GLY A 133 -17.60 17.38 1.50
C GLY A 133 -17.86 18.00 0.13
N ALA A 134 -17.84 17.19 -0.93
CA ALA A 134 -18.13 17.65 -2.30
C ALA A 134 -19.51 18.31 -2.45
N ALA A 135 -20.49 17.94 -1.61
CA ALA A 135 -21.81 18.57 -1.61
C ALA A 135 -21.78 20.06 -1.17
N ASN A 136 -20.73 20.47 -0.47
CA ASN A 136 -20.59 21.84 0.05
C ASN A 136 -19.76 22.74 -0.87
N VAL A 137 -19.22 22.21 -1.97
CA VAL A 137 -18.40 22.97 -2.92
C VAL A 137 -19.25 23.96 -3.70
N THR A 138 -18.87 25.25 -3.71
CA THR A 138 -19.63 26.32 -4.39
C THR A 138 -18.88 27.03 -5.51
N ASP A 139 -17.57 26.82 -5.65
CA ASP A 139 -16.67 27.56 -6.56
C ASP A 139 -16.05 26.70 -7.69
N GLY A 140 -16.47 25.45 -7.84
CA GLY A 140 -15.96 24.51 -8.86
C GLY A 140 -16.99 24.12 -9.94
N TYR A 141 -16.52 23.81 -11.15
CA TYR A 141 -17.38 23.24 -12.20
C TYR A 141 -17.88 21.86 -11.78
N THR A 142 -19.16 21.57 -12.02
CA THR A 142 -19.79 20.30 -11.63
C THR A 142 -19.04 19.07 -12.15
N ALA A 143 -18.53 19.11 -13.39
CA ALA A 143 -17.75 18.01 -13.95
C ALA A 143 -16.46 17.75 -13.16
N THR A 144 -15.74 18.80 -12.80
CA THR A 144 -14.49 18.75 -12.02
C THR A 144 -14.72 18.27 -10.58
N VAL A 145 -15.82 18.70 -9.95
CA VAL A 145 -16.22 18.19 -8.63
C VAL A 145 -16.59 16.71 -8.70
N ASN A 146 -17.32 16.29 -9.75
CA ASN A 146 -17.67 14.89 -9.96
C ASN A 146 -16.43 14.03 -10.20
N GLU A 147 -15.45 14.52 -10.95
CA GLU A 147 -14.18 13.83 -11.19
C GLU A 147 -13.40 13.66 -9.87
N MET A 148 -13.30 14.72 -9.05
CA MET A 148 -12.69 14.64 -7.70
C MET A 148 -13.37 13.58 -6.81
N VAL A 149 -14.71 13.52 -6.81
CA VAL A 149 -15.46 12.47 -6.10
C VAL A 149 -15.20 11.09 -6.70
N GLY A 150 -15.12 10.99 -8.03
CA GLY A 150 -14.80 9.77 -8.75
C GLY A 150 -13.44 9.20 -8.34
N GLU A 151 -12.42 10.06 -8.20
CA GLU A 151 -11.10 9.63 -7.74
C GLU A 151 -11.12 9.13 -6.30
N ALA A 152 -11.79 9.86 -5.39
CA ALA A 152 -11.94 9.44 -3.99
C ALA A 152 -12.64 8.08 -3.88
N LYS A 153 -13.69 7.84 -4.68
CA LYS A 153 -14.38 6.55 -4.75
C LYS A 153 -13.48 5.46 -5.33
N CYS A 154 -12.76 5.72 -6.41
CA CYS A 154 -11.84 4.76 -7.00
C CYS A 154 -10.79 4.29 -5.99
N LEU A 155 -10.19 5.22 -5.25
CA LEU A 155 -9.22 4.92 -4.21
C LEU A 155 -9.86 4.20 -3.01
N ARG A 156 -11.03 4.63 -2.54
CA ARG A 156 -11.75 3.95 -1.46
C ARG A 156 -12.08 2.49 -1.82
N GLY A 157 -12.56 2.27 -3.05
CA GLY A 157 -12.79 0.94 -3.60
C GLY A 157 -11.52 0.10 -3.65
N TYR A 158 -10.39 0.67 -4.09
CA TYR A 158 -9.09 -0.01 -4.07
C TYR A 158 -8.63 -0.40 -2.66
N TYR A 159 -8.70 0.51 -1.69
CA TYR A 159 -8.28 0.21 -0.31
C TYR A 159 -9.18 -0.83 0.36
N TYR A 160 -10.50 -0.80 0.10
CA TYR A 160 -11.37 -1.87 0.55
C TYR A 160 -11.09 -3.20 -0.15
N LEU A 161 -10.73 -3.18 -1.43
CA LEU A 161 -10.32 -4.40 -2.16
C LEU A 161 -9.06 -5.02 -1.55
N LEU A 162 -8.06 -4.20 -1.19
CA LEU A 162 -6.87 -4.67 -0.46
C LEU A 162 -7.26 -5.29 0.89
N LEU A 163 -8.12 -4.61 1.66
CA LEU A 163 -8.57 -5.13 2.96
C LEU A 163 -9.33 -6.46 2.82
N ALA A 164 -10.24 -6.55 1.86
CA ALA A 164 -10.99 -7.79 1.59
C ALA A 164 -10.06 -8.93 1.16
N THR A 165 -9.07 -8.64 0.29
CA THR A 165 -8.12 -9.63 -0.24
C THR A 165 -7.25 -10.23 0.87
N TYR A 166 -6.71 -9.40 1.77
CA TYR A 166 -5.69 -9.84 2.73
C TYR A 166 -6.23 -10.11 4.15
N TYR A 167 -7.40 -9.59 4.51
CA TYR A 167 -7.98 -9.72 5.86
C TYR A 167 -9.37 -10.37 5.86
N GLY A 168 -9.95 -10.59 4.68
CA GLY A 168 -11.31 -11.07 4.54
C GLY A 168 -12.33 -10.08 5.11
N PRO A 169 -13.31 -10.54 5.93
CA PRO A 169 -14.30 -9.65 6.55
C PRO A 169 -13.63 -8.54 7.38
N VAL A 170 -14.00 -7.29 7.17
CA VAL A 170 -13.51 -6.11 7.92
C VAL A 170 -14.66 -5.14 8.18
N THR A 171 -14.45 -4.10 8.99
CA THR A 171 -15.48 -3.08 9.25
C THR A 171 -15.65 -2.15 8.06
N LEU A 172 -16.87 -2.03 7.54
CA LEU A 172 -17.21 -1.03 6.54
C LEU A 172 -17.50 0.31 7.24
N ASN A 173 -16.62 1.28 7.04
CA ASN A 173 -16.73 2.63 7.56
C ASN A 173 -16.86 3.62 6.41
N LEU A 174 -18.04 4.20 6.27
CA LEU A 174 -18.35 5.22 5.26
C LEU A 174 -18.48 6.62 5.87
N ASN A 175 -18.19 6.76 7.15
CA ASN A 175 -18.28 8.04 7.86
C ASN A 175 -17.06 8.91 7.55
N PRO A 176 -17.25 10.22 7.32
CA PRO A 176 -16.15 11.17 7.19
C PRO A 176 -15.47 11.42 8.54
N VAL A 177 -14.33 12.12 8.51
CA VAL A 177 -13.63 12.58 9.72
C VAL A 177 -14.55 13.51 10.54
N GLY A 178 -14.39 13.50 11.87
CA GLY A 178 -15.13 14.36 12.78
C GLY A 178 -16.48 13.79 13.24
N GLN A 179 -16.91 12.67 12.66
CA GLN A 179 -18.00 11.87 13.24
C GLN A 179 -17.52 11.16 14.50
N THR A 180 -18.43 10.92 15.45
CA THR A 180 -18.10 10.19 16.68
C THR A 180 -17.49 8.83 16.32
N PRO A 181 -16.27 8.52 16.80
CA PRO A 181 -15.65 7.23 16.53
C PRO A 181 -16.53 6.08 17.04
N ASP A 182 -16.74 5.08 16.19
CA ASP A 182 -17.35 3.83 16.64
C ASP A 182 -16.34 3.06 17.50
N LEU A 183 -16.59 3.03 18.80
CA LEU A 183 -15.75 2.32 19.78
C LEU A 183 -16.04 0.81 19.82
N THR A 184 -17.04 0.35 19.07
CA THR A 184 -17.49 -1.04 19.02
C THR A 184 -17.68 -1.53 17.57
N PRO A 185 -16.66 -1.38 16.70
CA PRO A 185 -16.79 -1.68 15.29
C PRO A 185 -17.10 -3.16 15.05
N LYS A 186 -18.07 -3.43 14.18
CA LYS A 186 -18.44 -4.79 13.76
C LYS A 186 -17.91 -5.08 12.37
N ARG A 187 -17.41 -6.31 12.17
CA ARG A 187 -16.99 -6.78 10.84
C ARG A 187 -18.21 -6.95 9.96
N ASN A 188 -18.14 -6.41 8.75
CA ASN A 188 -19.10 -6.66 7.68
C ASN A 188 -18.77 -7.95 6.96
N THR A 189 -19.78 -8.53 6.32
CA THR A 189 -19.59 -9.71 5.47
C THR A 189 -18.77 -9.35 4.22
N ILE A 190 -18.12 -10.35 3.63
CA ILE A 190 -17.43 -10.20 2.33
C ILE A 190 -18.38 -9.62 1.28
N ALA A 191 -19.62 -10.12 1.20
CA ALA A 191 -20.61 -9.64 0.24
C ALA A 191 -20.94 -8.14 0.39
N GLU A 192 -21.08 -7.64 1.63
CA GLU A 192 -21.32 -6.22 1.90
C GLU A 192 -20.13 -5.35 1.48
N ILE A 193 -18.90 -5.80 1.77
CA ILE A 193 -17.67 -5.08 1.40
C ILE A 193 -17.54 -5.02 -0.13
N TYR A 194 -17.74 -6.14 -0.83
CA TYR A 194 -17.70 -6.17 -2.29
C TYR A 194 -18.82 -5.34 -2.91
N THR A 195 -20.02 -5.32 -2.35
CA THR A 195 -21.11 -4.44 -2.81
C THR A 195 -20.66 -2.97 -2.81
N GLN A 196 -19.99 -2.53 -1.74
CA GLN A 196 -19.47 -1.18 -1.64
C GLN A 196 -18.30 -0.92 -2.60
N ILE A 197 -17.36 -1.87 -2.75
CA ILE A 197 -16.25 -1.79 -3.70
C ILE A 197 -16.78 -1.60 -5.13
N ILE A 198 -17.72 -2.45 -5.55
CA ILE A 198 -18.29 -2.43 -6.90
C ILE A 198 -19.05 -1.12 -7.14
N LYS A 199 -19.83 -0.66 -6.16
CA LYS A 199 -20.53 0.63 -6.22
C LYS A 199 -19.54 1.78 -6.46
N ASP A 200 -18.49 1.86 -5.65
CA ASP A 200 -17.50 2.94 -5.75
C ASP A 200 -16.75 2.92 -7.08
N LEU A 201 -16.29 1.75 -7.53
CA LEU A 201 -15.54 1.62 -8.79
C LEU A 201 -16.43 1.86 -10.02
N SER A 202 -17.71 1.45 -9.98
CA SER A 202 -18.69 1.70 -11.05
C SER A 202 -19.11 3.18 -11.14
N GLU A 203 -19.27 3.85 -10.00
CA GLU A 203 -19.53 5.29 -9.97
C GLU A 203 -18.29 6.09 -10.40
N ALA A 204 -17.09 5.65 -9.99
CA ALA A 204 -15.83 6.26 -10.41
C ALA A 204 -15.61 6.15 -11.92
N SER A 205 -15.81 4.98 -12.52
CA SER A 205 -15.62 4.79 -13.97
C SER A 205 -16.53 5.69 -14.82
N LYS A 206 -17.69 6.09 -14.30
CA LYS A 206 -18.61 7.02 -14.97
C LYS A 206 -18.17 8.49 -14.82
N ALA A 207 -17.58 8.84 -13.69
CA ALA A 207 -17.21 10.21 -13.36
C ALA A 207 -15.82 10.63 -13.86
N LEU A 208 -14.88 9.68 -13.95
CA LEU A 208 -13.48 9.97 -14.31
C LEU A 208 -13.30 10.24 -15.81
N GLY A 209 -12.41 11.19 -16.12
CA GLY A 209 -11.89 11.42 -17.46
C GLY A 209 -11.00 10.28 -17.97
N VAL A 210 -10.71 10.33 -19.27
CA VAL A 210 -9.81 9.37 -19.96
C VAL A 210 -8.34 9.81 -19.93
N THR A 211 -8.11 11.05 -19.52
CA THR A 211 -6.79 11.63 -19.25
C THR A 211 -6.72 12.00 -17.77
N PRO A 212 -5.56 11.88 -17.11
CA PRO A 212 -5.43 12.30 -15.73
C PRO A 212 -5.73 13.79 -15.57
N TYR A 213 -6.45 14.14 -14.50
CA TYR A 213 -6.72 15.53 -14.16
C TYR A 213 -5.42 16.31 -13.94
N ASP A 214 -5.36 17.55 -14.43
CA ASP A 214 -4.16 18.41 -14.48
C ASP A 214 -2.92 17.77 -15.15
N GLY A 215 -3.10 16.70 -15.92
CA GLY A 215 -1.98 15.99 -16.55
C GLY A 215 -1.07 15.26 -15.56
N ASN A 216 -1.47 15.10 -14.29
CA ASN A 216 -0.68 14.36 -13.30
C ASN A 216 -0.82 12.84 -13.55
N PRO A 217 0.23 12.15 -14.04
CA PRO A 217 0.13 10.74 -14.42
C PRO A 217 -0.16 9.78 -13.25
N SER A 218 -0.06 10.26 -12.02
CA SER A 218 -0.32 9.48 -10.81
C SER A 218 -1.79 9.47 -10.38
N ARG A 219 -2.67 10.15 -11.12
CA ARG A 219 -4.12 10.19 -10.83
C ARG A 219 -4.85 9.08 -11.57
N VAL A 220 -5.82 8.49 -10.89
CA VAL A 220 -6.68 7.47 -11.49
C VAL A 220 -7.53 8.08 -12.59
N THR A 221 -7.78 7.30 -13.63
CA THR A 221 -8.61 7.65 -14.78
C THR A 221 -9.70 6.61 -14.96
N LYS A 222 -10.57 6.81 -15.95
CA LYS A 222 -11.62 5.84 -16.31
C LYS A 222 -11.07 4.42 -16.49
N LYS A 223 -9.94 4.26 -17.20
CA LYS A 223 -9.31 2.94 -17.39
C LYS A 223 -8.78 2.33 -16.09
N SER A 224 -8.32 3.15 -15.14
CA SER A 224 -7.92 2.71 -13.81
C SER A 224 -9.10 2.11 -13.05
N ALA A 225 -10.23 2.82 -13.03
CA ALA A 225 -11.45 2.37 -12.36
C ALA A 225 -12.04 1.11 -13.00
N LEU A 226 -12.07 1.02 -14.34
CA LEU A 226 -12.53 -0.18 -15.06
C LEU A 226 -11.63 -1.39 -14.80
N GLY A 227 -10.31 -1.23 -14.82
CA GLY A 227 -9.38 -2.31 -14.51
C GLY A 227 -9.52 -2.83 -13.09
N LEU A 228 -9.67 -1.92 -12.12
CA LEU A 228 -9.93 -2.28 -10.72
C LEU A 228 -11.31 -2.94 -10.55
N LEU A 229 -12.33 -2.47 -11.29
CA LEU A 229 -13.68 -3.06 -11.25
C LEU A 229 -13.67 -4.49 -11.79
N ALA A 230 -12.98 -4.73 -12.91
CA ALA A 230 -12.79 -6.08 -13.46
C ALA A 230 -12.07 -6.99 -12.46
N ARG A 231 -11.01 -6.50 -11.81
CA ARG A 231 -10.30 -7.24 -10.74
C ARG A 231 -11.21 -7.55 -9.56
N ALA A 232 -11.98 -6.58 -9.08
CA ALA A 232 -12.88 -6.76 -7.95
C ALA A 232 -13.97 -7.79 -8.26
N TYR A 233 -14.55 -7.76 -9.46
CA TYR A 233 -15.48 -8.80 -9.87
C TYR A 233 -14.80 -10.17 -9.93
N ALA A 234 -13.60 -10.30 -10.54
CA ALA A 234 -12.91 -11.59 -10.62
C ALA A 234 -12.57 -12.16 -9.23
N GLN A 235 -12.08 -11.33 -8.29
CA GLN A 235 -11.78 -11.77 -6.92
C GLN A 235 -13.05 -12.14 -6.16
N GLY A 236 -14.10 -11.33 -6.22
CA GLY A 236 -15.37 -11.64 -5.58
C GLY A 236 -16.07 -12.87 -6.19
N ALA A 237 -15.79 -13.20 -7.45
CA ALA A 237 -16.26 -14.43 -8.08
C ALA A 237 -15.58 -15.67 -7.50
N GLY A 238 -14.31 -15.57 -7.10
CA GLY A 238 -13.60 -16.61 -6.33
C GLY A 238 -14.25 -16.88 -4.98
N GLU A 239 -14.90 -15.87 -4.39
CA GLU A 239 -15.71 -15.98 -3.16
C GLU A 239 -17.16 -16.45 -3.43
N GLY A 240 -17.51 -16.77 -4.68
CA GLY A 240 -18.84 -17.22 -5.07
C GLY A 240 -19.91 -16.12 -5.11
N LEU A 241 -19.53 -14.84 -5.18
CA LEU A 241 -20.47 -13.73 -5.15
C LEU A 241 -21.25 -13.56 -6.47
N THR A 242 -22.44 -12.99 -6.32
CA THR A 242 -23.36 -12.66 -7.42
C THR A 242 -23.98 -11.28 -7.20
N GLU A 243 -24.35 -10.60 -8.28
CA GLU A 243 -25.11 -9.33 -8.26
C GLU A 243 -26.35 -9.51 -9.11
N ASN A 244 -27.53 -9.36 -8.49
CA ASN A 244 -28.83 -9.55 -9.14
C ASN A 244 -28.96 -10.94 -9.83
N GLY A 245 -28.41 -11.98 -9.19
CA GLY A 245 -28.42 -13.35 -9.72
C GLY A 245 -27.39 -13.63 -10.81
N VAL A 246 -26.58 -12.65 -11.20
CA VAL A 246 -25.50 -12.82 -12.19
C VAL A 246 -24.18 -13.06 -11.46
N SER A 247 -23.46 -14.11 -11.87
CA SER A 247 -22.14 -14.41 -11.31
C SER A 247 -21.16 -13.27 -11.53
N TYR A 248 -20.33 -12.99 -10.52
CA TYR A 248 -19.26 -12.02 -10.68
C TYR A 248 -18.24 -12.43 -11.76
N TRP A 249 -18.11 -13.72 -12.11
CA TRP A 249 -17.28 -14.13 -13.27
C TRP A 249 -17.81 -13.53 -14.57
N GLN A 250 -19.13 -13.52 -14.74
CA GLN A 250 -19.75 -12.91 -15.90
C GLN A 250 -19.58 -11.39 -15.88
N ARG A 251 -19.74 -10.73 -14.72
CA ARG A 251 -19.49 -9.29 -14.58
C ARG A 251 -18.03 -8.90 -14.87
N ALA A 252 -17.08 -9.69 -14.39
CA ALA A 252 -15.65 -9.49 -14.67
C ALA A 252 -15.37 -9.53 -16.16
N LYS A 253 -15.97 -10.51 -16.86
CA LYS A 253 -15.90 -10.63 -18.32
C LYS A 253 -16.51 -9.40 -19.01
N GLU A 254 -17.74 -9.02 -18.67
CA GLU A 254 -18.44 -7.88 -19.27
C GLU A 254 -17.64 -6.57 -19.17
N VAL A 255 -17.10 -6.27 -17.99
CA VAL A 255 -16.26 -5.07 -17.77
C VAL A 255 -14.95 -5.15 -18.54
N SER A 256 -14.33 -6.33 -18.61
CA SER A 256 -13.07 -6.52 -19.35
C SER A 256 -13.30 -6.39 -20.86
N GLU A 257 -14.38 -6.96 -21.39
CA GLU A 257 -14.75 -6.85 -22.80
C GLU A 257 -15.05 -5.40 -23.21
N ASP A 258 -15.74 -4.63 -22.35
CA ASP A 258 -15.94 -3.19 -22.58
C ASP A 258 -14.61 -2.44 -22.65
N LEU A 259 -13.72 -2.65 -21.67
CA LEU A 259 -12.41 -1.99 -21.64
C LEU A 259 -11.56 -2.34 -22.87
N ILE A 260 -11.56 -3.60 -23.30
CA ILE A 260 -10.77 -4.06 -24.45
C ILE A 260 -11.37 -3.53 -25.76
N THR A 261 -12.68 -3.63 -25.93
CA THR A 261 -13.36 -3.19 -27.16
C THR A 261 -13.26 -1.68 -27.35
N ASN A 262 -13.32 -0.92 -26.26
CA ASN A 262 -13.29 0.54 -26.26
C ASN A 262 -11.92 1.10 -25.83
N ALA A 263 -10.85 0.31 -25.92
CA ALA A 263 -9.53 0.65 -25.37
C ALA A 263 -9.04 2.03 -25.84
N SER A 264 -9.12 2.32 -27.15
CA SER A 264 -8.72 3.62 -27.69
C SER A 264 -9.52 4.79 -27.12
N SER A 265 -10.84 4.61 -26.93
CA SER A 265 -11.72 5.62 -26.34
C SER A 265 -11.42 5.88 -24.86
N TYR A 266 -10.84 4.89 -24.16
CA TYR A 266 -10.43 5.00 -22.76
C TYR A 266 -8.94 5.31 -22.57
N ASN A 267 -8.21 5.59 -23.65
CA ASN A 267 -6.76 5.80 -23.65
C ASN A 267 -5.99 4.61 -23.02
N ALA A 268 -6.50 3.40 -23.26
CA ALA A 268 -5.88 2.13 -22.93
C ALA A 268 -5.31 1.50 -24.22
N MET A 269 -4.22 0.77 -24.08
CA MET A 269 -3.61 0.02 -25.18
C MET A 269 -2.73 -1.11 -24.62
N LEU A 270 -2.28 -2.00 -25.51
CA LEU A 270 -1.18 -2.92 -25.24
C LEU A 270 0.01 -2.47 -26.09
N TYR A 271 1.20 -2.43 -25.53
CA TYR A 271 2.40 -2.24 -26.35
C TYR A 271 2.63 -3.46 -27.25
N PRO A 272 3.09 -3.24 -28.50
CA PRO A 272 3.49 -4.35 -29.36
C PRO A 272 4.70 -5.12 -28.81
N ASP A 273 5.58 -4.43 -28.06
CA ASP A 273 6.75 -5.03 -27.42
C ASP A 273 6.69 -4.79 -25.90
N VAL A 274 6.91 -5.86 -25.13
CA VAL A 274 6.91 -5.79 -23.67
C VAL A 274 8.07 -4.94 -23.13
N ALA A 275 9.16 -4.78 -23.89
CA ALA A 275 10.23 -3.87 -23.55
C ALA A 275 9.74 -2.42 -23.36
N ASP A 276 8.70 -2.01 -24.10
CA ASP A 276 8.12 -0.68 -23.95
C ASP A 276 7.37 -0.50 -22.63
N VAL A 277 6.84 -1.59 -22.05
CA VAL A 277 6.18 -1.55 -20.73
C VAL A 277 7.19 -1.15 -19.64
N TRP A 278 8.41 -1.66 -19.74
CA TRP A 278 9.45 -1.49 -18.73
C TRP A 278 10.49 -0.43 -19.09
N SER A 279 10.31 0.28 -20.21
CA SER A 279 11.20 1.35 -20.65
C SER A 279 11.19 2.53 -19.68
N ASP A 280 12.37 3.02 -19.30
CA ASP A 280 12.53 4.21 -18.45
C ASP A 280 11.79 5.44 -19.01
N ASN A 281 11.80 5.60 -20.34
CA ASN A 281 11.10 6.68 -21.04
C ASN A 281 9.58 6.64 -20.82
N ASN A 282 9.03 5.46 -20.51
CA ASN A 282 7.61 5.25 -20.30
C ASN A 282 7.24 5.19 -18.81
N ASN A 283 8.17 5.25 -17.85
CA ASN A 283 7.88 5.03 -16.42
C ASN A 283 6.71 5.88 -15.86
N ARG A 284 6.57 7.14 -16.31
CA ARG A 284 5.44 8.03 -15.92
C ARG A 284 4.34 8.17 -16.96
N ASN A 285 4.54 7.67 -18.18
CA ASN A 285 3.62 7.84 -19.30
C ASN A 285 3.27 6.51 -19.95
N ASN A 286 3.41 5.41 -19.21
CA ASN A 286 3.18 4.06 -19.69
C ASN A 286 1.71 3.95 -20.11
N LYS A 287 1.48 3.73 -21.40
CA LYS A 287 0.14 3.74 -21.99
C LYS A 287 -0.61 2.42 -21.75
N GLU A 288 0.12 1.33 -21.52
CA GLU A 288 -0.43 0.03 -21.17
C GLU A 288 -0.85 -0.05 -19.70
N ALA A 289 -0.13 0.64 -18.81
CA ALA A 289 -0.52 0.75 -17.42
C ALA A 289 -1.90 1.39 -17.30
N LEU A 290 -2.83 0.67 -16.67
CA LEU A 290 -4.16 1.20 -16.34
C LEU A 290 -4.08 2.23 -15.22
N PHE A 291 -3.08 2.11 -14.35
CA PHE A 291 -2.78 3.05 -13.28
C PHE A 291 -1.28 3.05 -12.99
N ILE A 292 -0.69 4.23 -12.77
CA ILE A 292 0.72 4.38 -12.40
C ILE A 292 0.76 4.99 -10.99
N ALA A 293 1.17 4.20 -10.01
CA ALA A 293 1.47 4.70 -8.67
C ALA A 293 2.87 5.35 -8.67
N SER A 294 3.02 6.48 -9.34
CA SER A 294 4.30 7.19 -9.38
C SER A 294 4.50 8.02 -8.13
N GLY A 295 5.74 8.06 -7.62
CA GLY A 295 6.13 8.99 -6.56
C GLY A 295 6.15 10.45 -7.07
N PRO A 296 6.45 11.43 -6.21
CA PRO A 296 6.52 12.85 -6.57
C PRO A 296 7.45 13.09 -7.77
N VAL A 297 7.13 14.10 -8.58
CA VAL A 297 7.98 14.51 -9.71
C VAL A 297 9.21 15.25 -9.16
N SER A 298 10.40 14.86 -9.60
CA SER A 298 11.64 15.52 -9.18
C SER A 298 11.71 16.94 -9.77
N GLY A 299 11.99 17.94 -8.94
CA GLY A 299 12.10 19.34 -9.37
C GLY A 299 10.80 20.15 -9.30
N GLU A 300 9.66 19.53 -8.98
CA GLU A 300 8.43 20.26 -8.64
C GLU A 300 8.39 20.53 -7.13
N SER A 301 8.48 21.81 -6.75
CA SER A 301 8.63 22.27 -5.35
C SER A 301 7.48 21.83 -4.43
N ASP A 302 6.29 21.65 -4.98
CA ASP A 302 5.09 21.35 -4.19
C ASP A 302 4.94 19.86 -3.92
N SER A 303 5.48 18.99 -4.80
CA SER A 303 5.48 17.53 -4.61
C SER A 303 6.68 17.05 -3.78
N TRP A 304 7.84 17.70 -3.93
CA TRP A 304 9.08 17.32 -3.27
C TRP A 304 9.08 17.61 -1.75
N ASN A 305 8.31 18.60 -1.30
CA ASN A 305 8.24 18.98 0.12
C ASN A 305 7.35 18.05 0.97
N TYR A 306 6.45 17.29 0.35
CA TYR A 306 5.49 16.43 1.05
C TYR A 306 5.69 14.94 0.81
N ALA A 307 6.43 14.56 -0.23
CA ALA A 307 6.77 13.17 -0.53
C ALA A 307 8.26 13.07 -0.85
N SER A 308 8.96 12.19 -0.13
CA SER A 308 10.42 11.99 -0.29
C SER A 308 10.78 10.58 -0.78
N LYS A 309 9.76 9.76 -1.08
CA LYS A 309 9.94 8.33 -1.36
C LYS A 309 9.47 8.00 -2.77
N SER A 310 10.43 7.61 -3.61
CA SER A 310 10.17 6.94 -4.88
C SER A 310 9.78 5.49 -4.66
N ASN A 311 9.20 4.84 -5.68
CA ASN A 311 9.02 3.39 -5.68
C ASN A 311 10.38 2.69 -5.45
N LYS A 312 10.39 1.69 -4.56
CA LYS A 312 11.62 0.94 -4.20
C LYS A 312 11.47 -0.56 -4.37
N LEU A 313 10.36 -1.05 -4.95
CA LEU A 313 10.11 -2.48 -5.08
C LEU A 313 11.26 -3.21 -5.76
N PHE A 314 11.81 -2.63 -6.84
CA PHE A 314 12.99 -3.16 -7.52
C PHE A 314 14.18 -3.43 -6.59
N SER A 315 14.46 -2.53 -5.63
CA SER A 315 15.59 -2.71 -4.70
C SER A 315 15.44 -3.90 -3.76
N TYR A 316 14.21 -4.40 -3.57
CA TYR A 316 13.91 -5.57 -2.76
C TYR A 316 13.95 -6.87 -3.56
N THR A 317 13.71 -6.83 -4.87
CA THR A 317 13.68 -8.00 -5.76
C THR A 317 14.96 -8.17 -6.60
N TYR A 318 15.85 -7.20 -6.61
CA TYR A 318 17.16 -7.29 -7.25
C TYR A 318 18.17 -8.00 -6.35
N CYS A 319 19.17 -8.67 -6.93
CA CYS A 319 20.28 -9.31 -6.18
C CYS A 319 21.29 -8.27 -5.67
N ASP A 320 22.04 -8.53 -4.58
CA ASP A 320 23.10 -7.61 -4.14
C ASP A 320 24.31 -7.69 -5.09
N PRO A 321 24.66 -6.61 -5.82
CA PRO A 321 25.86 -6.55 -6.66
C PRO A 321 27.14 -6.98 -5.97
N ASN A 322 27.28 -6.67 -4.67
CA ASN A 322 28.51 -6.97 -3.94
C ASN A 322 28.64 -8.46 -3.61
N ALA A 323 27.54 -9.20 -3.57
CA ALA A 323 27.54 -10.64 -3.38
C ALA A 323 27.87 -11.40 -4.67
N LEU A 324 27.82 -10.72 -5.82
CA LEU A 324 28.11 -11.28 -7.15
C LEU A 324 29.23 -10.48 -7.85
N PRO A 325 30.43 -10.35 -7.25
CA PRO A 325 31.50 -9.49 -7.77
C PRO A 325 32.04 -9.96 -9.13
N GLU A 326 31.84 -11.23 -9.48
CA GLU A 326 32.19 -11.80 -10.78
C GLU A 326 31.21 -11.40 -11.89
N LEU A 327 29.99 -11.00 -11.53
CA LEU A 327 28.89 -10.68 -12.44
C LEU A 327 28.62 -9.17 -12.48
N VAL A 328 28.75 -8.48 -11.34
CA VAL A 328 28.51 -7.06 -11.22
C VAL A 328 29.81 -6.34 -10.85
N ILE A 329 30.44 -5.77 -11.88
CA ILE A 329 31.76 -5.11 -11.80
C ILE A 329 31.66 -3.78 -11.05
N THR A 330 30.46 -3.19 -10.96
CA THR A 330 30.22 -1.92 -10.25
C THR A 330 29.56 -2.17 -8.89
N LYS A 331 30.20 -1.69 -7.82
CA LYS A 331 29.64 -1.78 -6.46
C LYS A 331 28.27 -1.12 -6.36
N ASN A 332 27.42 -1.64 -5.47
CA ASN A 332 26.04 -1.18 -5.34
C ASN A 332 25.86 0.33 -5.07
N LYS A 333 26.77 0.99 -4.33
CA LYS A 333 26.71 2.45 -4.08
C LYS A 333 27.20 3.31 -5.24
N GLN A 334 27.77 2.70 -6.27
CA GLN A 334 28.40 3.37 -7.42
C GLN A 334 27.67 3.07 -8.73
N ASN A 335 26.60 2.27 -8.69
CA ASN A 335 25.82 1.93 -9.86
C ASN A 335 24.82 3.05 -10.18
N TYR A 336 25.12 3.83 -11.23
CA TYR A 336 24.25 4.94 -11.66
C TYR A 336 22.93 4.44 -12.27
N PHE A 337 22.95 3.26 -12.91
CA PHE A 337 21.78 2.72 -13.62
C PHE A 337 20.75 2.13 -12.64
N TYR A 338 21.19 1.24 -11.75
CA TYR A 338 20.29 0.58 -10.78
C TYR A 338 20.15 1.34 -9.46
N GLY A 339 20.98 2.37 -9.23
CA GLY A 339 21.05 3.05 -7.95
C GLY A 339 21.50 2.13 -6.81
N ARG A 340 21.15 2.53 -5.58
CA ARG A 340 21.54 1.79 -4.37
C ARG A 340 20.55 0.65 -4.08
N VAL A 341 20.97 -0.57 -4.40
CA VAL A 341 20.23 -1.82 -4.19
C VAL A 341 20.73 -2.60 -2.96
N ASN A 342 20.41 -2.14 -1.75
CA ASN A 342 20.91 -2.72 -0.50
C ASN A 342 19.85 -3.42 0.37
N ASN A 343 18.67 -3.68 -0.20
CA ASN A 343 17.56 -4.29 0.54
C ASN A 343 17.37 -5.78 0.19
N ASN A 344 17.41 -6.15 -1.09
CA ASN A 344 17.60 -7.52 -1.63
C ASN A 344 16.95 -8.63 -0.77
N ASN A 345 15.63 -8.58 -0.61
CA ASN A 345 14.88 -9.46 0.29
C ASN A 345 14.18 -10.62 -0.43
N PHE A 346 13.93 -10.47 -1.73
CA PHE A 346 13.15 -11.40 -2.55
C PHE A 346 14.03 -11.88 -3.71
N ALA A 347 14.05 -13.19 -3.93
CA ALA A 347 14.63 -13.81 -5.10
C ALA A 347 13.53 -14.61 -5.83
N PRO A 348 13.51 -14.63 -7.17
CA PRO A 348 12.52 -15.41 -7.89
C PRO A 348 12.73 -16.91 -7.62
N SER A 349 11.65 -17.65 -7.37
CA SER A 349 11.71 -19.10 -7.23
C SER A 349 11.94 -19.75 -8.59
N LYS A 350 12.30 -21.04 -8.60
CA LYS A 350 12.35 -21.84 -9.83
C LYS A 350 10.99 -21.87 -10.53
N TYR A 351 9.89 -21.86 -9.76
CA TYR A 351 8.54 -21.84 -10.33
C TYR A 351 8.27 -20.53 -11.07
N LEU A 352 8.54 -19.37 -10.45
CA LEU A 352 8.38 -18.07 -11.10
C LEU A 352 9.21 -17.94 -12.39
N ILE A 353 10.46 -18.41 -12.37
CA ILE A 353 11.30 -18.42 -13.57
C ILE A 353 10.68 -19.28 -14.67
N ASN A 354 10.15 -20.46 -14.31
CA ASN A 354 9.55 -21.40 -15.27
C ASN A 354 8.17 -20.97 -15.79
N CYS A 355 7.52 -19.96 -15.19
CA CYS A 355 6.31 -19.36 -15.74
C CYS A 355 6.54 -18.68 -17.10
N TYR A 356 7.80 -18.37 -17.44
CA TYR A 356 8.21 -17.70 -18.67
C TYR A 356 9.26 -18.55 -19.39
N ASP A 357 9.04 -18.85 -20.66
CA ASP A 357 9.96 -19.66 -21.46
C ASP A 357 11.01 -18.76 -22.14
N ALA A 358 12.26 -18.87 -21.71
CA ALA A 358 13.37 -18.06 -22.23
C ALA A 358 13.63 -18.23 -23.75
N SER A 359 13.10 -19.29 -24.38
CA SER A 359 13.35 -19.55 -25.81
C SER A 359 12.46 -18.76 -26.76
N TRP A 360 11.29 -18.29 -26.30
CA TRP A 360 10.34 -17.56 -27.15
C TRP A 360 9.58 -16.43 -26.45
N ASP A 361 9.56 -16.39 -25.11
CA ASP A 361 8.84 -15.38 -24.35
C ASP A 361 9.72 -14.17 -24.03
N LYS A 362 9.52 -13.07 -24.76
CA LYS A 362 10.21 -11.79 -24.53
C LYS A 362 10.03 -11.23 -23.12
N ARG A 363 9.01 -11.66 -22.37
CA ARG A 363 8.85 -11.22 -20.97
C ARG A 363 9.99 -11.73 -20.10
N TRP A 364 10.56 -12.89 -20.43
CA TRP A 364 11.66 -13.45 -19.67
C TRP A 364 12.87 -12.51 -19.65
N GLU A 365 13.30 -11.99 -20.80
CA GLU A 365 14.45 -11.08 -20.92
C GLU A 365 14.19 -9.68 -20.35
N ASN A 366 12.92 -9.28 -20.24
CA ASN A 366 12.53 -7.96 -19.72
C ASN A 366 12.19 -7.96 -18.22
N ILE A 367 11.93 -9.13 -17.62
CA ILE A 367 11.59 -9.28 -16.20
C ILE A 367 12.81 -9.75 -15.40
N PHE A 368 13.59 -10.70 -15.95
CA PHE A 368 14.71 -11.30 -15.24
C PHE A 368 16.04 -10.73 -15.71
N THR A 369 16.92 -10.42 -14.75
CA THR A 369 18.32 -10.13 -15.07
C THR A 369 19.12 -11.42 -15.06
N THR A 370 19.75 -11.74 -16.18
CA THR A 370 20.71 -12.85 -16.27
C THR A 370 22.13 -12.34 -16.33
N ALA A 371 23.01 -13.01 -15.60
CA ALA A 371 24.44 -12.78 -15.71
C ALA A 371 25.14 -14.12 -15.91
N PHE A 372 26.00 -14.18 -16.92
CA PHE A 372 26.83 -15.34 -17.21
C PHE A 372 28.15 -15.17 -16.47
N ALA A 373 28.50 -16.14 -15.61
CA ALA A 373 29.85 -16.20 -15.09
C ALA A 373 30.80 -16.55 -16.24
N ASN A 374 32.04 -16.05 -16.18
CA ASN A 374 33.07 -16.43 -17.14
C ASN A 374 33.17 -17.97 -17.20
N PHE A 375 33.23 -18.52 -18.41
CA PHE A 375 33.45 -19.95 -18.60
C PHE A 375 34.81 -20.32 -18.00
N SER A 376 34.79 -20.92 -16.82
CA SER A 376 35.99 -21.48 -16.21
C SER A 376 36.27 -22.83 -16.86
N MET A 377 37.30 -22.89 -17.71
CA MET A 377 37.91 -24.18 -18.08
C MET A 377 38.60 -24.86 -16.88
N VAL A 378 38.60 -24.23 -15.70
CA VAL A 378 39.13 -24.83 -14.47
C VAL A 378 38.05 -25.72 -13.87
N GLN A 379 38.29 -27.03 -14.00
CA GLN A 379 37.57 -28.09 -13.31
C GLN A 379 37.62 -27.81 -11.79
N PRO A 380 36.46 -27.72 -11.10
CA PRO A 380 36.46 -27.72 -9.65
C PRO A 380 37.09 -29.04 -9.17
N GLY A 381 38.16 -28.96 -8.38
CA GLY A 381 38.99 -30.12 -7.98
C GLY A 381 38.28 -31.23 -7.19
N TRP A 382 36.98 -31.12 -6.98
CA TRP A 382 36.12 -32.09 -6.29
C TRP A 382 35.20 -32.90 -7.23
N MET A 383 35.22 -32.69 -8.56
CA MET A 383 34.51 -33.54 -9.53
C MET A 383 35.45 -34.15 -10.56
N ALA A 384 35.38 -35.46 -10.80
CA ALA A 384 36.16 -36.18 -11.81
C ALA A 384 35.43 -36.24 -13.18
N TYR A 385 36.18 -36.28 -14.28
CA TYR A 385 35.72 -36.09 -15.68
C TYR A 385 34.90 -37.26 -16.28
N LEU A 386 34.43 -38.23 -15.48
CA LEU A 386 34.06 -39.55 -15.99
C LEU A 386 32.57 -39.82 -16.24
N GLU A 387 31.69 -38.81 -16.31
CA GLU A 387 30.32 -39.06 -16.76
C GLU A 387 29.96 -38.19 -17.98
N HIS A 388 29.65 -38.89 -19.08
CA HIS A 388 29.34 -38.34 -20.38
C HIS A 388 28.05 -37.48 -20.38
N VAL A 389 28.14 -36.31 -21.05
CA VAL A 389 27.06 -35.42 -21.53
C VAL A 389 26.26 -34.64 -20.46
N ALA A 390 26.35 -33.30 -20.50
CA ALA A 390 25.19 -32.41 -20.51
C ALA A 390 25.62 -30.95 -20.75
N SER A 391 25.00 -30.32 -21.75
CA SER A 391 24.75 -28.89 -21.77
C SER A 391 24.43 -28.39 -20.36
N PHE A 392 25.21 -27.43 -19.85
CA PHE A 392 24.97 -26.81 -18.55
C PHE A 392 23.63 -26.06 -18.61
N GLN A 393 22.58 -26.71 -18.12
CA GLN A 393 21.38 -26.03 -17.66
C GLN A 393 21.82 -25.20 -16.45
N ILE A 394 21.81 -23.88 -16.60
CA ILE A 394 22.17 -22.94 -15.54
C ILE A 394 21.16 -23.15 -14.41
N TYR A 395 21.60 -23.79 -13.33
CA TYR A 395 20.84 -23.83 -12.10
C TYR A 395 20.92 -22.44 -11.46
N PRO A 396 19.79 -21.75 -11.20
CA PRO A 396 19.82 -20.62 -10.30
C PRO A 396 20.28 -21.14 -8.94
N TYR A 397 21.29 -20.49 -8.38
CA TYR A 397 21.93 -20.82 -7.10
C TYR A 397 20.85 -21.05 -6.02
N LEU A 398 20.55 -22.33 -5.72
CA LEU A 398 19.80 -22.74 -4.55
C LEU A 398 20.79 -23.08 -3.44
N SER A 399 20.44 -22.65 -2.24
CA SER A 399 21.25 -22.69 -1.03
C SER A 399 21.94 -24.04 -0.77
N LYS A 400 23.22 -23.94 -0.41
CA LYS A 400 23.81 -24.81 0.61
C LYS A 400 24.52 -23.92 1.63
N ARG A 401 23.81 -23.59 2.70
CA ARG A 401 24.25 -23.79 4.09
C ARG A 401 23.07 -23.65 5.02
#